data_AF-V9IMA6-F1
#
_entry.id   AF-V9IMA6-F1
#
_cell.length_a   1.000
_cell.length_b   1.000
_cell.length_c   1.000
_cell.angle_alpha   90.00
_cell.angle_beta   90.00
_cell.angle_gamma   90.00
#
_symmetry.space_group_name_H-M   'P 1'
#
loop_
_entity.id
_entity.type
_entity.pdbx_description
1 polymer ?
#
loop_
_entity_poly.entity_id
_entity_poly.type
_entity_poly.pdbx_seq_one_letter_code
_entity_poly.pdbx_strand_id
1 'polypeptide(L)'
;MNRIESSSDNGSGWHECVKWLTRCGALRADHKANWPEATAVDLAYTLRDGVLLCNLLNTVDPGCIDMKDVNQKPQMAQFLCLRNIKVFLSACSTIFGLTDSELFEPSMLFDLSDFLRVLRTLSALSNCPRLRRKGILGFSISHGRSQEDIYKDLQSAGAGREDEDRRRRFRRREGNEAGGGGDNEDPVEEEDGYGAYCSHAQSEEIYQDLCSLHLPPPPSVAQDGAISGGEKRDYVIQELVETERNYSDVLNSLLKYFARPLSSLLRPEDSTRIFFGIKELAEIHAGFHSQLRKARTGAALAQVFLDWREKFLIYGDYCANLTLAQNTLQEACARNELVNQEVIRCQQEANNGKFKLRDIYLFQCKEY
;
A
#
# COMPACT_ATOMS: atom_id res chain seq x y z
N MET A 1 -59.92 12.51 -14.39
CA MET A 1 -58.76 13.14 -13.73
C MET A 1 -57.76 12.02 -13.42
N ASN A 2 -56.95 11.66 -14.42
CA ASN A 2 -55.84 10.71 -14.24
C ASN A 2 -54.68 11.49 -13.62
N ARG A 3 -54.36 11.22 -12.35
CA ARG A 3 -53.07 11.61 -11.79
C ARG A 3 -52.06 10.57 -12.21
N ILE A 4 -51.13 11.05 -13.02
CA ILE A 4 -49.98 10.35 -13.58
C ILE A 4 -49.20 9.68 -12.45
N GLU A 5 -49.19 8.34 -12.47
CA GLU A 5 -48.14 7.55 -11.83
C GLU A 5 -46.82 7.93 -12.54
N SER A 6 -45.97 8.69 -11.85
CA SER A 6 -44.62 8.97 -12.32
C SER A 6 -43.78 7.70 -12.18
N SER A 7 -43.77 6.94 -13.27
CA SER A 7 -42.88 5.82 -13.55
C SER A 7 -41.38 6.21 -13.46
N SER A 8 -40.58 5.19 -13.10
CA SER A 8 -39.13 5.01 -13.28
C SER A 8 -38.18 5.74 -12.32
N ASP A 9 -38.04 5.20 -11.10
CA ASP A 9 -36.76 5.18 -10.40
C ASP A 9 -35.78 4.30 -11.22
N ASN A 10 -35.09 4.94 -12.15
CA ASN A 10 -34.10 4.30 -13.01
C ASN A 10 -32.84 4.12 -12.17
N GLY A 11 -32.76 2.99 -11.45
CA GLY A 11 -31.71 2.69 -10.47
C GLY A 11 -30.32 3.10 -10.94
N SER A 12 -29.67 3.98 -10.19
CA SER A 12 -28.34 4.48 -10.51
C SER A 12 -27.36 3.31 -10.69
N GLY A 13 -26.47 3.39 -11.69
CA GLY A 13 -25.62 2.26 -12.11
C GLY A 13 -24.79 1.61 -10.99
N TRP A 14 -24.47 2.37 -9.95
CA TRP A 14 -23.78 1.84 -8.76
C TRP A 14 -24.69 0.92 -7.91
N HIS A 15 -26.00 1.17 -7.80
CA HIS A 15 -26.92 0.29 -7.08
C HIS A 15 -27.03 -1.08 -7.75
N GLU A 16 -27.08 -1.10 -9.08
CA GLU A 16 -27.09 -2.36 -9.84
C GLU A 16 -25.79 -3.13 -9.67
N CYS A 17 -24.66 -2.43 -9.54
CA CYS A 17 -23.37 -3.03 -9.18
C CYS A 17 -23.40 -3.65 -7.77
N VAL A 18 -23.89 -2.93 -6.75
CA VAL A 18 -24.02 -3.46 -5.38
C VAL A 18 -24.90 -4.71 -5.34
N LYS A 19 -26.06 -4.68 -6.02
CA LYS A 19 -26.95 -5.84 -6.13
C LYS A 19 -26.23 -7.02 -6.77
N TRP A 20 -25.48 -6.79 -7.84
CA TRP A 20 -24.69 -7.83 -8.49
C TRP A 20 -23.59 -8.40 -7.58
N LEU A 21 -22.82 -7.55 -6.88
CA LEU A 21 -21.81 -8.00 -5.91
C LEU A 21 -22.41 -8.85 -4.79
N THR A 22 -23.61 -8.51 -4.33
CA THR A 22 -24.36 -9.29 -3.35
C THR A 22 -24.81 -10.64 -3.92
N ARG A 23 -25.32 -10.67 -5.17
CA ARG A 23 -25.67 -11.93 -5.86
C ARG A 23 -24.45 -12.86 -6.07
N CYS A 24 -23.27 -12.27 -6.29
CA CYS A 24 -22.02 -13.02 -6.40
C CYS A 24 -21.49 -13.56 -5.06
N GLY A 25 -22.08 -13.16 -3.93
CA GLY A 25 -21.60 -13.52 -2.59
C GLY A 25 -20.35 -12.77 -2.13
N ALA A 26 -19.90 -11.75 -2.88
CA ALA A 26 -18.74 -10.94 -2.52
C ALA A 26 -19.07 -9.87 -1.47
N LEU A 27 -20.32 -9.42 -1.44
CA LEU A 27 -20.84 -8.46 -0.47
C LEU A 27 -21.93 -9.11 0.37
N ARG A 28 -21.90 -8.93 1.69
CA ARG A 28 -22.97 -9.44 2.57
C ARG A 28 -24.23 -8.58 2.46
N ALA A 29 -25.39 -9.19 2.65
CA ALA A 29 -26.68 -8.49 2.58
C ALA A 29 -26.82 -7.35 3.62
N ASP A 30 -26.14 -7.46 4.77
CA ASP A 30 -26.14 -6.48 5.86
C ASP A 30 -25.07 -5.38 5.71
N HIS A 31 -24.26 -5.43 4.65
CA HIS A 31 -23.19 -4.45 4.42
C HIS A 31 -23.75 -3.04 4.19
N LYS A 32 -23.03 -2.00 4.67
CA LYS A 32 -23.43 -0.59 4.57
C LYS A 32 -23.81 -0.17 3.14
N ALA A 33 -23.11 -0.69 2.14
CA ALA A 33 -23.38 -0.39 0.72
C ALA A 33 -24.77 -0.88 0.24
N ASN A 34 -25.43 -1.80 0.96
CA ASN A 34 -26.79 -2.27 0.69
C ASN A 34 -27.88 -1.44 1.40
N TRP A 35 -27.51 -0.46 2.25
CA TRP A 35 -28.50 0.34 2.97
C TRP A 35 -29.21 1.33 2.04
N PRO A 36 -30.48 1.68 2.32
CA PRO A 36 -31.24 2.61 1.49
C PRO A 36 -30.66 4.03 1.49
N GLU A 37 -29.91 4.41 2.52
CA GLU A 37 -29.20 5.69 2.62
C GLU A 37 -27.78 5.66 2.03
N ALA A 38 -27.35 4.52 1.47
CA ALA A 38 -26.01 4.38 0.91
C ALA A 38 -25.82 5.29 -0.32
N THR A 39 -24.58 5.71 -0.52
CA THR A 39 -24.19 6.53 -1.67
C THR A 39 -23.17 5.82 -2.55
N ALA A 40 -22.96 6.32 -3.77
CA ALA A 40 -21.89 5.84 -4.65
C ALA A 40 -20.50 5.87 -3.99
N VAL A 41 -20.29 6.84 -3.08
CA VAL A 41 -19.07 6.97 -2.28
C VAL A 41 -18.85 5.72 -1.43
N ASP A 42 -19.89 5.21 -0.76
CA ASP A 42 -19.75 4.05 0.12
C ASP A 42 -19.35 2.79 -0.66
N LEU A 43 -19.90 2.60 -1.87
CA LEU A 43 -19.45 1.53 -2.77
C LEU A 43 -18.00 1.74 -3.21
N ALA A 44 -17.67 2.95 -3.67
CA ALA A 44 -16.33 3.31 -4.12
C ALA A 44 -15.26 2.99 -3.05
N TYR A 45 -15.46 3.42 -1.80
CA TYR A 45 -14.55 3.12 -0.69
C TYR A 45 -14.48 1.62 -0.37
N THR A 46 -15.58 0.89 -0.52
CA THR A 46 -15.60 -0.56 -0.30
C THR A 46 -14.74 -1.30 -1.34
N LEU A 47 -14.65 -0.79 -2.57
CA LEU A 47 -13.86 -1.38 -3.65
C LEU A 47 -12.42 -0.86 -3.70
N ARG A 48 -12.14 0.27 -3.05
CA ARG A 48 -10.92 1.08 -3.21
C ARG A 48 -9.61 0.35 -2.96
N ASP A 49 -9.60 -0.65 -2.09
CA ASP A 49 -8.40 -1.42 -1.77
C ASP A 49 -8.16 -2.67 -2.63
N GLY A 50 -9.08 -2.94 -3.57
CA GLY A 50 -9.03 -4.07 -4.48
C GLY A 50 -9.27 -5.45 -3.83
N VAL A 51 -9.38 -5.56 -2.50
CA VAL A 51 -9.52 -6.85 -1.82
C VAL A 51 -10.86 -7.49 -2.17
N LEU A 52 -11.95 -6.73 -2.10
CA LEU A 52 -13.27 -7.23 -2.46
C LEU A 52 -13.31 -7.69 -3.92
N LEU A 53 -12.66 -6.96 -4.82
CA LEU A 53 -12.60 -7.29 -6.25
C LEU A 53 -11.87 -8.61 -6.51
N CYS A 54 -10.74 -8.85 -5.84
CA CYS A 54 -10.02 -10.12 -5.93
C CYS A 54 -10.83 -11.28 -5.31
N ASN A 55 -11.44 -11.04 -4.15
CA ASN A 55 -12.27 -12.04 -3.46
C ASN A 55 -13.52 -12.40 -4.27
N LEU A 56 -14.12 -11.43 -4.97
CA LEU A 56 -15.22 -11.63 -5.90
C LEU A 56 -14.85 -12.63 -6.99
N LEU A 57 -13.74 -12.41 -7.70
CA LEU A 57 -13.35 -13.30 -8.80
C LEU A 57 -13.13 -14.73 -8.32
N ASN A 58 -12.45 -14.91 -7.18
CA ASN A 58 -12.20 -16.24 -6.62
C ASN A 58 -13.44 -16.89 -5.98
N THR A 59 -14.44 -16.11 -5.58
CA THR A 59 -15.73 -16.64 -5.13
C THR A 59 -16.50 -17.21 -6.33
N VAL A 60 -16.47 -16.52 -7.48
CA VAL A 60 -17.26 -16.92 -8.64
C VAL A 60 -16.55 -17.95 -9.53
N ASP A 61 -15.22 -17.86 -9.66
CA ASP A 61 -14.38 -18.85 -10.35
C ASP A 61 -13.12 -19.14 -9.51
N PRO A 62 -13.17 -20.14 -8.61
CA PRO A 62 -12.06 -20.48 -7.74
C PRO A 62 -10.77 -20.81 -8.50
N GLY A 63 -9.66 -20.24 -8.05
CA GLY A 63 -8.33 -20.46 -8.64
C GLY A 63 -8.00 -19.52 -9.81
N CYS A 64 -8.84 -18.52 -10.09
CA CYS A 64 -8.54 -17.49 -11.07
C CYS A 64 -7.48 -16.49 -10.59
N ILE A 65 -7.35 -16.29 -9.28
CA ILE A 65 -6.32 -15.44 -8.66
C ILE A 65 -5.62 -16.27 -7.60
N ASP A 66 -4.29 -16.23 -7.52
CA ASP A 66 -3.60 -16.75 -6.35
C ASP A 66 -3.79 -15.78 -5.19
N MET A 67 -4.50 -16.21 -4.15
CA MET A 67 -4.75 -15.35 -2.98
C MET A 67 -3.47 -15.00 -2.20
N LYS A 68 -2.34 -15.66 -2.47
CA LYS A 68 -1.03 -15.25 -1.95
C LYS A 68 -0.56 -13.91 -2.53
N ASP A 69 -1.00 -13.57 -3.73
CA ASP A 69 -0.63 -12.32 -4.39
C ASP A 69 -1.49 -11.13 -3.91
N VAL A 70 -2.60 -11.42 -3.23
CA VAL A 70 -3.57 -10.44 -2.73
C VAL A 70 -3.32 -10.12 -1.26
N ASN A 71 -3.08 -8.84 -0.96
CA ASN A 71 -2.98 -8.36 0.41
C ASN A 71 -4.37 -8.19 1.01
N GLN A 72 -4.78 -9.09 1.90
CA GLN A 72 -6.09 -9.06 2.55
C GLN A 72 -6.26 -7.94 3.60
N LYS A 73 -5.15 -7.31 4.02
CA LYS A 73 -5.16 -6.20 4.99
C LYS A 73 -4.28 -5.05 4.51
N PRO A 74 -4.66 -4.36 3.43
CA PRO A 74 -3.81 -3.35 2.82
C PRO A 74 -3.71 -2.06 3.65
N GLN A 75 -4.48 -1.90 4.74
CA GLN A 75 -4.46 -0.71 5.62
C GLN A 75 -4.61 0.63 4.88
N MET A 76 -5.26 0.62 3.71
CA MET A 76 -5.31 1.76 2.77
C MET A 76 -3.93 2.27 2.32
N ALA A 77 -2.87 1.47 2.49
CA ALA A 77 -1.58 1.75 1.90
C ALA A 77 -1.74 1.74 0.38
N GLN A 78 -1.46 2.89 -0.25
CA GLN A 78 -1.67 3.12 -1.68
C GLN A 78 -1.09 1.99 -2.53
N PHE A 79 0.13 1.56 -2.21
CA PHE A 79 0.79 0.50 -2.92
C PHE A 79 0.05 -0.85 -2.85
N LEU A 80 -0.33 -1.30 -1.65
CA LEU A 80 -1.01 -2.59 -1.47
C LEU A 80 -2.39 -2.59 -2.15
N CYS A 81 -3.09 -1.45 -2.09
CA CYS A 81 -4.37 -1.25 -2.78
C CYS A 81 -4.19 -1.33 -4.30
N LEU A 82 -3.23 -0.57 -4.85
CA LEU A 82 -2.93 -0.59 -6.29
C LEU A 82 -2.46 -1.97 -6.76
N ARG A 83 -1.69 -2.71 -5.95
CA ARG A 83 -1.28 -4.09 -6.25
C ARG A 83 -2.49 -5.01 -6.37
N ASN A 84 -3.39 -4.98 -5.39
CA ASN A 84 -4.61 -5.78 -5.41
C ASN A 84 -5.47 -5.45 -6.64
N ILE A 85 -5.65 -4.15 -6.94
CA ILE A 85 -6.39 -3.70 -8.13
C ILE A 85 -5.74 -4.22 -9.42
N LYS A 86 -4.42 -4.16 -9.54
CA LYS A 86 -3.68 -4.69 -10.71
C LYS A 86 -3.85 -6.19 -10.86
N VAL A 87 -3.81 -6.96 -9.77
CA VAL A 87 -4.07 -8.41 -9.79
C VAL A 87 -5.47 -8.71 -10.31
N PHE A 88 -6.47 -7.97 -9.82
CA PHE A 88 -7.84 -8.08 -10.33
C PHE A 88 -7.96 -7.78 -11.84
N LEU A 89 -7.36 -6.69 -12.31
CA LEU A 89 -7.40 -6.29 -13.72
C LEU A 89 -6.67 -7.30 -14.62
N SER A 90 -5.52 -7.82 -14.15
CA SER A 90 -4.77 -8.86 -14.86
C SER A 90 -5.61 -10.12 -15.06
N ALA A 91 -6.31 -10.58 -14.02
CA ALA A 91 -7.23 -11.70 -14.12
C ALA A 91 -8.39 -11.41 -15.08
N CYS A 92 -8.97 -10.19 -15.03
CA CYS A 92 -10.04 -9.78 -15.95
C CYS A 92 -9.62 -9.88 -17.43
N SER A 93 -8.41 -9.43 -17.75
CA SER A 93 -7.87 -9.52 -19.12
C SER A 93 -7.56 -10.97 -19.52
N THR A 94 -6.75 -11.66 -18.72
CA THR A 94 -6.18 -12.96 -19.10
C THR A 94 -7.15 -14.13 -19.00
N ILE A 95 -8.05 -14.13 -18.02
CA ILE A 95 -8.93 -15.27 -17.69
C ILE A 95 -10.36 -15.02 -18.16
N PHE A 96 -10.84 -13.79 -18.01
CA PHE A 96 -12.21 -13.40 -18.35
C PHE A 96 -12.32 -12.76 -19.74
N GLY A 97 -11.19 -12.44 -20.39
CA GLY A 97 -11.12 -12.03 -21.80
C GLY A 97 -11.62 -10.60 -22.04
N LEU A 98 -11.55 -9.72 -21.03
CA LEU A 98 -11.87 -8.31 -21.21
C LEU A 98 -10.77 -7.62 -22.03
N THR A 99 -11.16 -6.73 -22.92
CA THR A 99 -10.22 -5.91 -23.70
C THR A 99 -9.68 -4.75 -22.88
N ASP A 100 -8.50 -4.24 -23.22
CA ASP A 100 -7.94 -3.04 -22.57
C ASP A 100 -8.88 -1.83 -22.66
N SER A 101 -9.70 -1.77 -23.72
CA SER A 101 -10.73 -0.75 -23.92
C SER A 101 -11.93 -0.85 -22.96
N GLU A 102 -12.06 -1.95 -22.23
CA GLU A 102 -13.10 -2.18 -21.22
C GLU A 102 -12.56 -2.08 -19.79
N LEU A 103 -11.23 -2.14 -19.61
CA LEU A 103 -10.57 -2.04 -18.32
C LEU A 103 -10.41 -0.57 -17.88
N PHE A 104 -10.32 -0.38 -16.57
CA PHE A 104 -9.97 0.89 -15.94
C PHE A 104 -8.50 0.88 -15.50
N GLU A 105 -7.91 2.06 -15.32
CA GLU A 105 -6.56 2.18 -14.76
C GLU A 105 -6.61 2.14 -13.23
N PRO A 106 -5.64 1.49 -12.53
CA PRO A 106 -5.68 1.34 -11.08
C PRO A 106 -5.93 2.63 -10.28
N SER A 107 -5.38 3.76 -10.73
CA SER A 107 -5.60 5.10 -10.16
C SER A 107 -7.06 5.56 -10.22
N MET A 108 -7.82 5.18 -11.26
CA MET A 108 -9.23 5.56 -11.41
C MET A 108 -10.11 5.08 -10.26
N LEU A 109 -9.77 3.93 -9.67
CA LEU A 109 -10.44 3.41 -8.48
C LEU A 109 -9.76 3.89 -7.19
N PHE A 110 -8.43 3.94 -7.14
CA PHE A 110 -7.74 4.31 -5.92
C PHE A 110 -7.90 5.80 -5.58
N ASP A 111 -7.77 6.69 -6.57
CA ASP A 111 -7.91 8.14 -6.41
C ASP A 111 -9.36 8.62 -6.61
N LEU A 112 -10.27 7.70 -6.96
CA LEU A 112 -11.67 7.96 -7.28
C LEU A 112 -11.87 8.99 -8.42
N SER A 113 -10.90 9.08 -9.33
CA SER A 113 -10.91 10.06 -10.43
C SER A 113 -11.89 9.71 -11.55
N ASP A 114 -12.15 8.42 -11.80
CA ASP A 114 -13.16 7.97 -12.77
C ASP A 114 -13.85 6.68 -12.31
N PHE A 115 -14.75 6.83 -11.34
CA PHE A 115 -15.51 5.69 -10.82
C PHE A 115 -16.52 5.13 -11.83
N LEU A 116 -16.98 5.93 -12.79
CA LEU A 116 -17.88 5.44 -13.83
C LEU A 116 -17.20 4.41 -14.72
N ARG A 117 -15.92 4.64 -15.05
CA ARG A 117 -15.10 3.67 -15.79
C ARG A 117 -14.97 2.35 -15.03
N VAL A 118 -14.76 2.40 -13.71
CA VAL A 118 -14.74 1.21 -12.84
C VAL A 118 -16.06 0.44 -12.94
N LEU A 119 -17.20 1.12 -12.82
CA LEU A 119 -18.51 0.49 -12.94
C LEU A 119 -18.71 -0.15 -14.32
N ARG A 120 -18.27 0.51 -15.40
CA ARG A 120 -18.33 -0.02 -16.77
C ARG A 120 -17.52 -1.32 -16.91
N THR A 121 -16.32 -1.37 -16.34
CA THR A 121 -15.51 -2.61 -16.32
C THR A 121 -16.22 -3.73 -15.55
N LEU A 122 -16.81 -3.44 -14.39
CA LEU A 122 -17.57 -4.44 -13.62
C LEU A 122 -18.83 -4.91 -14.35
N SER A 123 -19.50 -4.00 -15.09
CA SER A 123 -20.63 -4.34 -15.95
C SER A 123 -20.19 -5.28 -17.09
N ALA A 124 -19.09 -4.98 -17.78
CA ALA A 124 -18.52 -5.84 -18.82
C ALA A 124 -18.13 -7.21 -18.27
N LEU A 125 -17.46 -7.24 -17.12
CA LEU A 125 -17.10 -8.45 -16.39
C LEU A 125 -18.35 -9.28 -16.06
N SER A 126 -19.38 -8.66 -15.47
CA SER A 126 -20.63 -9.33 -15.10
C SER A 126 -21.35 -9.99 -16.28
N ASN A 127 -21.15 -9.47 -17.49
CA ASN A 127 -21.77 -9.94 -18.71
C ASN A 127 -20.86 -10.87 -19.53
N CYS A 128 -19.65 -11.15 -19.08
CA CYS A 128 -18.73 -11.96 -19.85
C CYS A 128 -19.25 -13.42 -19.95
N PRO A 129 -18.93 -14.15 -21.04
CA PRO A 129 -19.46 -15.50 -21.26
C PRO A 129 -19.08 -16.50 -20.17
N ARG A 130 -17.94 -16.29 -19.49
CA ARG A 130 -17.47 -17.16 -18.40
C ARG A 130 -18.31 -17.02 -17.15
N LEU A 131 -18.64 -15.78 -16.77
CA LEU A 131 -19.49 -15.45 -15.62
C LEU A 131 -20.97 -15.79 -15.88
N ARG A 132 -21.48 -15.51 -17.09
CA ARG A 132 -22.86 -15.87 -17.45
C ARG A 132 -23.14 -17.37 -17.38
N ARG A 133 -22.14 -18.21 -17.69
CA ARG A 133 -22.26 -19.68 -17.57
C ARG A 133 -22.41 -20.17 -16.13
N LYS A 134 -22.04 -19.37 -15.14
CA LYS A 134 -22.23 -19.69 -13.71
C LYS A 134 -23.66 -19.41 -13.23
N GLY A 135 -24.55 -18.92 -14.10
CA GLY A 135 -25.94 -18.65 -13.77
C GLY A 135 -26.20 -17.34 -13.01
N ILE A 136 -25.18 -16.50 -12.87
CA ILE A 136 -25.30 -15.20 -12.21
C ILE A 136 -25.72 -14.16 -13.25
N LEU A 137 -26.86 -13.52 -13.02
CA LEU A 137 -27.34 -12.43 -13.89
C LEU A 137 -26.40 -11.23 -13.76
N GLY A 138 -25.80 -10.83 -14.89
CA GLY A 138 -25.02 -9.58 -14.97
C GLY A 138 -25.87 -8.35 -14.72
N PHE A 139 -25.24 -7.18 -14.74
CA PHE A 139 -25.91 -5.90 -14.66
C PHE A 139 -25.51 -5.01 -15.83
N SER A 140 -26.31 -3.98 -16.11
CA SER A 140 -26.07 -3.02 -17.18
C SER A 140 -26.14 -1.61 -16.62
N ILE A 141 -25.37 -0.70 -17.19
CA ILE A 141 -25.35 0.71 -16.80
C ILE A 141 -26.02 1.52 -17.89
N SER A 142 -27.07 2.26 -17.54
CA SER A 142 -27.78 3.14 -18.47
C SER A 142 -26.90 4.31 -18.91
N HIS A 143 -26.83 4.56 -20.22
CA HIS A 143 -26.13 5.72 -20.77
C HIS A 143 -26.95 7.00 -20.57
N GLY A 144 -26.58 7.81 -19.58
CA GLY A 144 -27.17 9.14 -19.39
C GLY A 144 -26.13 10.11 -18.83
N ARG A 145 -26.05 11.32 -19.41
CA ARG A 145 -25.13 12.40 -18.96
C ARG A 145 -25.27 12.72 -17.48
N SER A 146 -26.46 12.55 -16.91
CA SER A 146 -26.74 12.74 -15.48
C SER A 146 -25.97 11.80 -14.54
N GLN A 147 -25.47 10.66 -15.01
CA GLN A 147 -24.68 9.77 -14.15
C GLN A 147 -23.23 10.23 -14.00
N GLU A 148 -22.65 10.87 -15.02
CA GLU A 148 -21.25 11.35 -14.97
C GLU A 148 -21.07 12.43 -13.91
N ASP A 149 -22.05 13.32 -13.75
CA ASP A 149 -22.00 14.39 -12.75
C ASP A 149 -22.10 13.87 -11.30
N ILE A 150 -22.77 12.73 -11.07
CA ILE A 150 -22.85 12.09 -9.74
C ILE A 150 -21.46 11.60 -9.27
N TYR A 151 -20.58 11.27 -10.21
CA TYR A 151 -19.29 10.66 -9.90
C TYR A 151 -18.11 11.64 -9.92
N LYS A 152 -18.27 12.85 -10.50
CA LYS A 152 -17.22 13.88 -10.52
C LYS A 152 -16.83 14.37 -9.13
N ASP A 153 -17.78 14.43 -8.20
CA ASP A 153 -17.55 14.93 -6.83
C ASP A 153 -16.97 13.88 -5.88
N LEU A 154 -16.74 12.64 -6.35
CA LEU A 154 -16.17 11.56 -5.54
C LEU A 154 -14.74 11.84 -5.09
N GLN A 155 -13.95 12.52 -5.91
CA GLN A 155 -12.56 12.87 -5.60
C GLN A 155 -12.48 13.82 -4.39
N SER A 156 -13.35 14.83 -4.35
CA SER A 156 -13.47 15.79 -3.24
C SER A 156 -13.99 15.15 -1.95
N ALA A 157 -14.93 14.20 -2.07
CA ALA A 157 -15.40 13.40 -0.93
C ALA A 157 -14.33 12.41 -0.42
N GLY A 158 -13.46 11.96 -1.33
CA GLY A 158 -12.28 11.12 -1.12
C GLY A 158 -11.29 11.69 -0.11
N ALA A 159 -10.86 12.92 -0.36
CA ALA A 159 -9.89 13.66 0.45
C ALA A 159 -10.46 14.05 1.83
N GLY A 160 -11.74 14.44 1.91
CA GLY A 160 -12.36 14.90 3.16
C GLY A 160 -12.48 13.84 4.26
N ARG A 161 -12.64 12.54 3.90
CA ARG A 161 -12.71 11.46 4.90
C ARG A 161 -11.34 10.99 5.38
N GLU A 162 -10.30 11.09 4.56
CA GLU A 162 -8.92 10.83 4.97
C GLU A 162 -8.48 11.85 6.02
N ASP A 163 -8.82 13.12 5.78
CA ASP A 163 -8.61 14.20 6.75
C ASP A 163 -9.48 14.04 7.99
N GLU A 164 -10.73 13.56 7.91
CA GLU A 164 -11.53 13.27 9.11
C GLU A 164 -10.96 12.11 9.93
N ASP A 165 -10.46 11.02 9.33
CA ASP A 165 -9.85 9.92 10.08
C ASP A 165 -8.48 10.30 10.63
N ARG A 166 -7.74 11.19 9.96
CA ARG A 166 -6.50 11.82 10.46
C ARG A 166 -6.82 12.80 11.60
N ARG A 167 -7.86 13.63 11.47
CA ARG A 167 -8.38 14.56 12.48
C ARG A 167 -9.04 13.85 13.66
N ARG A 168 -9.68 12.69 13.47
CA ARG A 168 -10.21 11.86 14.56
C ARG A 168 -9.08 11.20 15.34
N ARG A 169 -8.02 10.77 14.66
CA ARG A 169 -6.77 10.32 15.33
C ARG A 169 -6.09 11.46 16.09
N PHE A 170 -6.11 12.69 15.57
CA PHE A 170 -5.59 13.88 16.25
C PHE A 170 -6.48 14.35 17.42
N ARG A 171 -7.80 14.45 17.27
CA ARG A 171 -8.74 14.83 18.35
C ARG A 171 -8.76 13.83 19.51
N ARG A 172 -8.48 12.54 19.26
CA ARG A 172 -8.31 11.56 20.35
C ARG A 172 -7.04 11.81 21.17
N ARG A 173 -6.07 12.54 20.62
CA ARG A 173 -4.79 12.91 21.24
C ARG A 173 -4.84 14.28 21.91
N GLU A 174 -5.66 15.20 21.41
CA GLU A 174 -5.87 16.56 21.95
C GLU A 174 -7.01 16.69 22.97
N GLY A 175 -7.60 15.58 23.42
CA GLY A 175 -8.61 15.56 24.49
C GLY A 175 -8.08 15.92 25.89
N ASN A 176 -6.78 16.20 26.03
CA ASN A 176 -6.18 16.75 27.23
C ASN A 176 -5.36 17.99 26.84
N GLU A 177 -5.71 19.10 27.49
CA GLU A 177 -5.03 20.41 27.48
C GLU A 177 -5.61 21.45 26.51
N ALA A 178 -6.10 22.52 27.15
CA ALA A 178 -6.79 23.65 26.58
C ALA A 178 -5.80 24.73 26.11
N GLY A 179 -6.21 25.47 25.07
CA GLY A 179 -6.01 26.91 25.00
C GLY A 179 -5.09 27.44 23.90
N GLY A 180 -5.61 28.44 23.17
CA GLY A 180 -4.82 29.48 22.53
C GLY A 180 -4.87 29.49 21.00
N GLY A 181 -5.66 30.42 20.44
CA GLY A 181 -5.76 30.66 19.00
C GLY A 181 -4.59 31.45 18.41
N GLY A 182 -4.59 31.53 17.08
CA GLY A 182 -3.69 32.36 16.30
C GLY A 182 -3.86 32.06 14.81
N ASP A 183 -4.67 32.89 14.14
CA ASP A 183 -4.70 33.02 12.68
C ASP A 183 -3.32 33.45 12.18
N ASN A 184 -2.85 32.84 11.09
CA ASN A 184 -2.03 33.48 10.05
C ASN A 184 -2.20 32.68 8.76
N GLU A 185 -2.77 33.33 7.76
CA GLU A 185 -2.81 32.89 6.36
C GLU A 185 -1.44 33.13 5.73
N ASP A 186 -0.82 32.08 5.17
CA ASP A 186 0.24 32.23 4.17
C ASP A 186 0.04 31.17 3.06
N PRO A 187 0.07 31.56 1.78
CA PRO A 187 -0.19 30.67 0.66
C PRO A 187 1.09 29.89 0.32
N VAL A 188 1.07 28.57 0.56
CA VAL A 188 2.15 27.69 0.13
C VAL A 188 1.94 27.36 -1.33
N GLU A 189 2.79 27.94 -2.19
CA GLU A 189 2.94 27.55 -3.59
C GLU A 189 3.35 26.06 -3.67
N GLU A 190 2.56 25.28 -4.39
CA GLU A 190 2.84 23.88 -4.75
C GLU A 190 4.06 23.85 -5.69
N GLU A 191 5.25 23.52 -5.18
CA GLU A 191 6.41 23.18 -6.01
C GLU A 191 6.53 21.65 -6.12
N ASP A 192 5.78 21.09 -7.06
CA ASP A 192 5.85 19.69 -7.52
C ASP A 192 7.18 19.42 -8.26
N GLY A 193 8.27 19.22 -7.49
CA GLY A 193 9.61 19.04 -8.03
C GLY A 193 10.28 17.68 -7.74
N TYR A 194 9.62 16.78 -7.00
CA TYR A 194 10.27 15.54 -6.50
C TYR A 194 9.43 14.25 -6.64
N GLY A 195 8.26 14.30 -7.28
CA GLY A 195 7.36 13.14 -7.41
C GLY A 195 7.63 12.21 -8.60
N ALA A 196 8.52 12.57 -9.53
CA ALA A 196 8.49 12.02 -10.89
C ALA A 196 9.46 10.84 -11.17
N TYR A 197 10.35 10.44 -10.25
CA TYR A 197 11.32 9.36 -10.53
C TYR A 197 11.32 8.17 -9.56
N CYS A 198 10.40 8.11 -8.60
CA CYS A 198 10.27 6.95 -7.74
C CYS A 198 8.79 6.69 -7.47
N SER A 199 8.16 5.77 -8.20
CA SER A 199 6.82 5.33 -7.85
C SER A 199 6.91 4.70 -6.46
N HIS A 200 6.33 5.36 -5.45
CA HIS A 200 6.23 4.95 -4.04
C HIS A 200 5.83 3.46 -3.86
N ALA A 201 5.22 2.89 -4.90
CA ALA A 201 4.86 1.51 -5.10
C ALA A 201 6.00 0.47 -5.09
N GLN A 202 7.04 0.63 -5.92
CA GLN A 202 8.11 -0.40 -6.02
C GLN A 202 8.91 -0.54 -4.71
N SER A 203 9.06 0.55 -3.97
CA SER A 203 9.81 0.61 -2.70
C SER A 203 9.15 -0.15 -1.54
N GLU A 204 7.82 -0.23 -1.48
CA GLU A 204 7.07 -0.99 -0.46
C GLU A 204 7.12 -2.52 -0.68
N GLU A 205 7.11 -2.93 -1.95
CA GLU A 205 7.29 -4.32 -2.40
C GLU A 205 8.61 -4.91 -1.86
N ILE A 206 9.67 -4.11 -1.90
CA ILE A 206 11.01 -4.45 -1.42
C ILE A 206 11.05 -4.53 0.12
N TYR A 207 10.41 -3.57 0.81
CA TYR A 207 10.33 -3.56 2.28
C TYR A 207 9.60 -4.79 2.80
N GLN A 208 8.45 -5.10 2.22
CA GLN A 208 7.69 -6.29 2.57
C GLN A 208 8.56 -7.54 2.29
N ASP A 209 9.21 -7.69 1.15
CA ASP A 209 9.96 -8.93 0.88
C ASP A 209 11.30 -9.08 1.62
N LEU A 210 11.96 -7.98 2.04
CA LEU A 210 13.21 -8.00 2.79
C LEU A 210 12.99 -8.15 4.30
N CYS A 211 11.97 -7.47 4.84
CA CYS A 211 11.63 -7.52 6.27
C CYS A 211 10.54 -8.53 6.62
N SER A 212 9.78 -9.07 5.65
CA SER A 212 8.70 -10.01 5.96
C SER A 212 9.24 -11.25 6.62
N LEU A 213 8.70 -11.44 7.81
CA LEU A 213 8.84 -12.64 8.58
C LEU A 213 7.85 -13.70 8.08
N HIS A 214 8.25 -14.95 8.22
CA HIS A 214 7.37 -16.12 8.20
C HIS A 214 6.51 -16.19 9.48
N LEU A 215 6.03 -15.05 10.00
CA LEU A 215 5.32 -15.04 11.28
C LEU A 215 4.05 -15.89 11.17
N PRO A 216 3.79 -16.76 12.16
CA PRO A 216 2.51 -17.41 12.24
C PRO A 216 1.42 -16.34 12.23
N PRO A 217 0.31 -16.57 11.49
CA PRO A 217 -0.76 -15.60 11.40
C PRO A 217 -1.22 -15.20 12.81
N PRO A 218 -1.62 -13.93 13.02
CA PRO A 218 -2.15 -13.50 14.29
C PRO A 218 -3.26 -14.48 14.73
N PRO A 219 -3.34 -14.85 16.03
CA PRO A 219 -4.33 -15.79 16.51
C PRO A 219 -5.70 -15.39 15.97
N SER A 220 -6.27 -16.26 15.15
CA SER A 220 -7.48 -16.00 14.39
C SER A 220 -8.62 -15.74 15.35
N VAL A 221 -9.43 -14.73 15.02
CA VAL A 221 -10.68 -14.34 15.70
C VAL A 221 -11.79 -15.40 15.52
N ALA A 222 -11.41 -16.66 15.30
CA ALA A 222 -12.30 -17.78 14.96
C ALA A 222 -12.64 -18.67 16.17
N GLN A 223 -12.29 -18.26 17.39
CA GLN A 223 -12.85 -18.85 18.59
C GLN A 223 -13.56 -17.76 19.39
N ASP A 224 -14.78 -18.05 19.80
CA ASP A 224 -15.74 -17.25 20.59
C ASP A 224 -15.23 -16.81 21.99
N GLY A 225 -13.92 -16.61 22.16
CA GLY A 225 -13.30 -16.06 23.35
C GLY A 225 -12.86 -14.62 23.10
N ALA A 226 -13.26 -13.71 23.99
CA ALA A 226 -12.73 -12.35 24.00
C ALA A 226 -11.20 -12.37 24.13
N ILE A 227 -10.49 -12.15 23.02
CA ILE A 227 -9.03 -11.98 23.00
C ILE A 227 -8.69 -10.85 23.97
N SER A 228 -7.91 -11.16 25.00
CA SER A 228 -7.51 -10.17 26.00
C SER A 228 -6.66 -9.09 25.32
N GLY A 229 -6.83 -7.82 25.70
CA GLY A 229 -6.01 -6.72 25.17
C GLY A 229 -4.50 -6.92 25.34
N GLY A 230 -4.08 -7.79 26.28
CA GLY A 230 -2.69 -8.20 26.47
C GLY A 230 -2.11 -9.00 25.30
N GLU A 231 -2.85 -9.97 24.75
CA GLU A 231 -2.33 -10.87 23.71
C GLU A 231 -2.08 -10.14 22.38
N LYS A 232 -2.94 -9.18 22.04
CA LYS A 232 -2.73 -8.29 20.87
C LYS A 232 -1.52 -7.38 21.05
N ARG A 233 -1.31 -6.88 22.27
CA ARG A 233 -0.18 -6.02 22.60
C ARG A 233 1.15 -6.78 22.50
N ASP A 234 1.19 -8.00 23.04
CA ASP A 234 2.39 -8.82 23.01
C ASP A 234 2.75 -9.23 21.57
N TYR A 235 1.73 -9.51 20.73
CA TYR A 235 1.94 -9.74 19.31
C TYR A 235 2.58 -8.53 18.60
N VAL A 236 2.05 -7.32 18.80
CA VAL A 236 2.59 -6.10 18.16
C VAL A 236 4.03 -5.81 18.63
N ILE A 237 4.33 -6.05 19.90
CA ILE A 237 5.69 -5.86 20.43
C ILE A 237 6.64 -6.89 19.81
N GLN A 238 6.20 -8.13 19.68
CA GLN A 238 6.98 -9.19 19.05
C GLN A 238 7.25 -8.89 17.57
N GLU A 239 6.21 -8.48 16.84
CA GLU A 239 6.31 -8.04 15.44
C GLU A 239 7.35 -6.92 15.29
N LEU A 240 7.25 -5.86 16.10
CA LEU A 240 8.21 -4.75 16.09
C LEU A 240 9.66 -5.19 16.32
N VAL A 241 9.91 -6.06 17.31
CA VAL A 241 11.26 -6.55 17.61
C VAL A 241 11.83 -7.38 16.45
N GLU A 242 10.98 -8.19 15.83
CA GLU A 242 11.40 -9.09 14.76
C GLU A 242 11.59 -8.37 13.42
N THR A 243 10.74 -7.40 13.09
CA THR A 243 10.92 -6.56 11.89
C THR A 243 12.19 -5.75 12.00
N GLU A 244 12.47 -5.19 13.18
CA GLU A 244 13.71 -4.46 13.47
C GLU A 244 14.95 -5.36 13.34
N ARG A 245 14.87 -6.60 13.84
CA ARG A 245 15.95 -7.57 13.68
C ARG A 245 16.25 -7.83 12.21
N ASN A 246 15.22 -8.07 11.41
CA ASN A 246 15.37 -8.33 9.98
C ASN A 246 15.97 -7.11 9.27
N TYR A 247 15.51 -5.91 9.62
CA TYR A 247 16.06 -4.67 9.09
C TYR A 247 17.57 -4.55 9.38
N SER A 248 17.97 -4.80 10.63
CA SER A 248 19.38 -4.81 11.03
C SER A 248 20.20 -5.88 10.28
N ASP A 249 19.62 -7.06 10.02
CA ASP A 249 20.26 -8.11 9.24
C ASP A 249 20.46 -7.70 7.76
N VAL A 250 19.51 -6.96 7.17
CA VAL A 250 19.63 -6.38 5.81
C VAL A 250 20.76 -5.36 5.75
N LEU A 251 20.87 -4.47 6.73
CA LEU A 251 21.98 -3.50 6.81
C LEU A 251 23.35 -4.20 6.92
N ASN A 252 23.44 -5.25 7.72
CA ASN A 252 24.65 -6.05 7.83
C ASN A 252 24.97 -6.81 6.53
N SER A 253 23.95 -7.30 5.83
CA SER A 253 24.08 -7.93 4.52
C SER A 253 24.66 -6.95 3.49
N LEU A 254 24.16 -5.71 3.46
CA LEU A 254 24.71 -4.63 2.62
C LEU A 254 26.20 -4.38 2.87
N LEU A 255 26.59 -4.25 4.13
CA LEU A 255 27.99 -4.04 4.49
C LEU A 255 28.87 -5.22 4.08
N LYS A 256 28.38 -6.45 4.31
CA LYS A 256 29.15 -7.68 4.08
C LYS A 256 29.30 -8.00 2.60
N TYR A 257 28.19 -7.98 1.86
CA TYR A 257 28.14 -8.48 0.49
C TYR A 257 28.27 -7.38 -0.57
N PHE A 258 28.05 -6.11 -0.24
CA PHE A 258 28.21 -5.03 -1.22
C PHE A 258 29.33 -4.07 -0.85
N ALA A 259 29.31 -3.48 0.35
CA ALA A 259 30.30 -2.44 0.70
C ALA A 259 31.73 -2.99 0.72
N ARG A 260 31.97 -4.15 1.34
CA ARG A 260 33.32 -4.74 1.39
C ARG A 260 33.84 -5.12 0.00
N PRO A 261 33.13 -5.90 -0.84
CA PRO A 261 33.68 -6.29 -2.15
C PRO A 261 33.86 -5.09 -3.07
N LEU A 262 32.89 -4.18 -3.13
CA LEU A 262 32.93 -3.02 -4.04
C LEU A 262 33.94 -1.96 -3.62
N SER A 263 34.28 -1.84 -2.33
CA SER A 263 35.31 -0.89 -1.86
C SER A 263 36.70 -1.13 -2.47
N SER A 264 36.98 -2.35 -2.95
CA SER A 264 38.25 -2.70 -3.59
C SER A 264 38.31 -2.34 -5.07
N LEU A 265 37.15 -2.12 -5.70
CA LEU A 265 37.00 -1.85 -7.14
C LEU A 265 36.60 -0.40 -7.42
N LEU A 266 35.92 0.24 -6.48
CA LEU A 266 35.49 1.64 -6.58
C LEU A 266 36.60 2.59 -6.13
N ARG A 267 36.57 3.82 -6.62
CA ARG A 267 37.39 4.90 -6.06
C ARG A 267 36.93 5.16 -4.62
N PRO A 268 37.83 5.51 -3.68
CA PRO A 268 37.47 5.75 -2.28
C PRO A 268 36.35 6.80 -2.11
N GLU A 269 36.36 7.84 -2.94
CA GLU A 269 35.32 8.88 -2.97
C GLU A 269 33.95 8.32 -3.39
N ASP A 270 33.92 7.52 -4.46
CA ASP A 270 32.68 6.90 -4.97
C ASP A 270 32.15 5.89 -3.95
N SER A 271 33.03 5.07 -3.35
CA SER A 271 32.65 4.14 -2.29
C SER A 271 32.06 4.86 -1.07
N THR A 272 32.63 5.99 -0.68
CA THR A 272 32.13 6.78 0.47
C THR A 272 30.77 7.41 0.16
N ARG A 273 30.57 7.89 -1.07
CA ARG A 273 29.27 8.44 -1.53
C ARG A 273 28.21 7.36 -1.65
N ILE A 274 28.55 6.23 -2.27
CA ILE A 274 27.62 5.12 -2.53
C ILE A 274 27.17 4.48 -1.21
N PHE A 275 28.06 4.29 -0.23
CA PHE A 275 27.75 3.64 1.06
C PHE A 275 27.63 4.62 2.23
N PHE A 276 27.34 5.90 1.95
CA PHE A 276 27.19 6.92 2.99
C PHE A 276 26.15 6.50 4.03
N GLY A 277 26.46 6.68 5.32
CA GLY A 277 25.54 6.40 6.43
C GLY A 277 25.23 4.92 6.70
N ILE A 278 25.46 3.98 5.77
CA ILE A 278 25.07 2.56 5.90
C ILE A 278 25.68 1.91 7.16
N LYS A 279 26.97 2.17 7.41
CA LYS A 279 27.68 1.60 8.56
C LYS A 279 27.10 2.14 9.88
N GLU A 280 26.87 3.44 9.94
CA GLU A 280 26.35 4.10 11.13
C GLU A 280 24.89 3.70 11.40
N LEU A 281 24.07 3.60 10.36
CA LEU A 281 22.72 3.04 10.43
C LEU A 281 22.71 1.61 10.95
N ALA A 282 23.64 0.76 10.51
CA ALA A 282 23.75 -0.62 11.00
C ALA A 282 24.06 -0.66 12.51
N GLU A 283 24.96 0.21 12.98
CA GLU A 283 25.32 0.32 14.39
C GLU A 283 24.15 0.87 15.24
N ILE A 284 23.44 1.87 14.71
CA ILE A 284 22.26 2.47 15.37
C ILE A 284 21.16 1.42 15.53
N HIS A 285 20.76 0.75 14.46
CA HIS A 285 19.69 -0.25 14.48
C HIS A 285 20.06 -1.49 15.30
N ALA A 286 21.32 -1.95 15.25
CA ALA A 286 21.77 -3.04 16.13
C ALA A 286 21.64 -2.68 17.62
N GLY A 287 21.96 -1.43 17.98
CA GLY A 287 21.81 -0.93 19.35
C GLY A 287 20.35 -0.74 19.75
N PHE A 288 19.53 -0.18 18.85
CA PHE A 288 18.10 0.01 19.05
C PHE A 288 17.36 -1.32 19.24
N HIS A 289 17.58 -2.29 18.34
CA HIS A 289 17.07 -3.66 18.47
C HIS A 289 17.44 -4.29 19.82
N SER A 290 18.70 -4.14 20.26
CA SER A 290 19.18 -4.67 21.54
C SER A 290 18.40 -4.10 22.74
N GLN A 291 18.00 -2.83 22.68
CA GLN A 291 17.19 -2.20 23.71
C GLN A 291 15.71 -2.55 23.60
N LEU A 292 15.13 -2.58 22.38
CA LEU A 292 13.77 -3.04 22.13
C LEU A 292 13.54 -4.45 22.68
N ARG A 293 14.46 -5.38 22.41
CA ARG A 293 14.39 -6.76 22.91
C ARG A 293 14.40 -6.87 24.44
N LYS A 294 14.95 -5.88 25.15
CA LYS A 294 15.01 -5.83 26.62
C LYS A 294 13.79 -5.15 27.24
N ALA A 295 13.08 -4.33 26.48
CA ALA A 295 11.88 -3.65 26.96
C ALA A 295 10.73 -4.65 27.13
N ARG A 296 10.17 -4.72 28.35
CA ARG A 296 9.08 -5.64 28.72
C ARG A 296 7.75 -4.93 28.96
N THR A 297 7.76 -3.60 28.99
CA THR A 297 6.58 -2.77 29.28
C THR A 297 6.46 -1.66 28.24
N GLY A 298 5.26 -1.11 28.06
CA GLY A 298 5.06 0.00 27.10
C GLY A 298 5.81 1.27 27.47
N ALA A 299 5.96 1.54 28.77
CA ALA A 299 6.77 2.66 29.23
C ALA A 299 8.26 2.46 28.90
N ALA A 300 8.77 1.24 29.09
CA ALA A 300 10.14 0.92 28.69
C ALA A 300 10.33 1.02 27.17
N LEU A 301 9.37 0.55 26.37
CA LEU A 301 9.42 0.69 24.91
C LEU A 301 9.43 2.15 24.49
N ALA A 302 8.52 2.97 25.02
CA ALA A 302 8.46 4.40 24.71
C ALA A 302 9.79 5.11 25.04
N GLN A 303 10.41 4.76 26.18
CA GLN A 303 11.71 5.32 26.55
C GLN A 303 12.80 4.95 25.54
N VAL A 304 12.81 3.72 25.04
CA VAL A 304 13.76 3.31 23.99
C VAL A 304 13.60 4.17 22.73
N PHE A 305 12.38 4.45 22.27
CA PHE A 305 12.21 5.36 21.12
C PHE A 305 12.73 6.78 21.40
N LEU A 306 12.47 7.32 22.59
CA LEU A 306 12.94 8.65 22.97
C LEU A 306 14.48 8.73 23.07
N ASP A 307 15.11 7.70 23.61
CA ASP A 307 16.58 7.63 23.79
C ASP A 307 17.33 7.49 22.45
N TRP A 308 16.66 7.00 21.41
CA TRP A 308 17.26 6.75 20.10
C TRP A 308 16.87 7.78 19.03
N ARG A 309 15.83 8.59 19.26
CA ARG A 309 15.33 9.60 18.29
C ARG A 309 16.42 10.48 17.69
N GLU A 310 17.38 10.94 18.50
CA GLU A 310 18.42 11.88 18.06
C GLU A 310 19.48 11.18 17.20
N LYS A 311 19.72 9.89 17.44
CA LYS A 311 20.63 9.09 16.63
C LYS A 311 20.04 8.81 15.24
N PHE A 312 18.71 8.72 15.14
CA PHE A 312 18.02 8.55 13.86
C PHE A 312 18.04 9.80 12.97
N LEU A 313 18.52 10.95 13.44
CA LEU A 313 18.64 12.15 12.61
C LEU A 313 19.57 11.98 11.41
N ILE A 314 20.47 10.98 11.43
CA ILE A 314 21.29 10.60 10.27
C ILE A 314 20.45 10.28 9.02
N TYR A 315 19.19 9.86 9.19
CA TYR A 315 18.29 9.64 8.07
C TYR A 315 18.07 10.90 7.24
N GLY A 316 18.14 12.10 7.84
CA GLY A 316 18.07 13.36 7.09
C GLY A 316 19.18 13.48 6.05
N ASP A 317 20.43 13.30 6.48
CA ASP A 317 21.61 13.37 5.59
C ASP A 317 21.67 12.20 4.62
N TYR A 318 21.27 11.00 5.08
CA TYR A 318 21.21 9.82 4.23
C TYR A 318 20.21 10.00 3.08
N CYS A 319 18.99 10.46 3.37
CA CYS A 319 17.96 10.74 2.38
C CYS A 319 18.39 11.84 1.41
N ALA A 320 19.01 12.92 1.92
CA ALA A 320 19.50 14.02 1.09
C ALA A 320 20.56 13.58 0.07
N ASN A 321 21.36 12.57 0.41
CA ASN A 321 22.44 12.05 -0.45
C ASN A 321 22.03 10.84 -1.30
N LEU A 322 20.82 10.31 -1.14
CA LEU A 322 20.37 9.07 -1.78
C LEU A 322 20.44 9.12 -3.30
N THR A 323 19.91 10.19 -3.91
CA THR A 323 19.91 10.39 -5.36
C THR A 323 21.33 10.46 -5.91
N LEU A 324 22.22 11.15 -5.19
CA LEU A 324 23.62 11.26 -5.58
C LEU A 324 24.32 9.91 -5.50
N ALA A 325 24.06 9.12 -4.46
CA ALA A 325 24.60 7.77 -4.31
C ALA A 325 24.15 6.83 -5.45
N GLN A 326 22.86 6.87 -5.81
CA GLN A 326 22.30 6.07 -6.89
C GLN A 326 22.90 6.43 -8.26
N ASN A 327 23.00 7.72 -8.56
CA ASN A 327 23.61 8.20 -9.81
C ASN A 327 25.10 7.83 -9.86
N THR A 328 25.82 8.00 -8.75
CA THR A 328 27.25 7.63 -8.65
C THR A 328 27.46 6.14 -8.91
N LEU A 329 26.61 5.27 -8.34
CA LEU A 329 26.65 3.83 -8.58
C LEU A 329 26.38 3.49 -10.05
N GLN A 330 25.37 4.13 -10.66
CA GLN A 330 25.02 3.90 -12.06
C GLN A 330 26.18 4.29 -12.99
N GLU A 331 26.77 5.47 -12.78
CA GLU A 331 27.93 5.90 -13.54
C GLU A 331 29.15 5.01 -13.33
N ALA A 332 29.37 4.50 -12.11
CA ALA A 332 30.48 3.59 -11.82
C ALA A 332 30.33 2.26 -12.57
N CYS A 333 29.11 1.71 -12.61
CA CYS A 333 28.81 0.50 -13.38
C CYS A 333 28.94 0.72 -14.89
N ALA A 334 28.49 1.88 -15.40
CA ALA A 334 28.60 2.21 -16.82
C ALA A 334 30.06 2.44 -17.27
N ARG A 335 30.91 2.96 -16.38
CA ARG A 335 32.33 3.24 -16.66
C ARG A 335 33.23 2.01 -16.56
N ASN A 336 32.89 1.04 -15.71
CA ASN A 336 33.73 -0.10 -15.43
C ASN A 336 32.92 -1.41 -15.39
N GLU A 337 33.10 -2.23 -16.42
CA GLU A 337 32.42 -3.52 -16.54
C GLU A 337 32.77 -4.48 -15.39
N LEU A 338 33.97 -4.38 -14.79
CA LEU A 338 34.32 -5.20 -13.62
C LEU A 338 33.49 -4.80 -12.39
N VAL A 339 33.20 -3.51 -12.21
CA VAL A 339 32.32 -3.03 -11.14
C VAL A 339 30.90 -3.51 -11.39
N ASN A 340 30.41 -3.44 -12.64
CA ASN A 340 29.08 -3.93 -13.01
C ASN A 340 28.93 -5.44 -12.73
N GLN A 341 29.91 -6.25 -13.16
CA GLN A 341 29.93 -7.69 -12.89
C GLN A 341 29.99 -8.00 -11.39
N GLU A 342 30.77 -7.23 -10.63
CA GLU A 342 30.84 -7.40 -9.18
C GLU A 342 29.52 -7.05 -8.50
N VAL A 343 28.84 -5.96 -8.91
CA VAL A 343 27.50 -5.62 -8.39
C VAL A 343 26.49 -6.75 -8.66
N ILE A 344 26.50 -7.34 -9.86
CA ILE A 344 25.63 -8.48 -10.21
C ILE A 344 25.96 -9.70 -9.35
N ARG A 345 27.24 -10.00 -9.14
CA ARG A 345 27.69 -11.11 -8.28
C ARG A 345 27.26 -10.91 -6.84
N CYS A 346 27.49 -9.72 -6.29
CA CYS A 346 27.07 -9.34 -4.94
C CYS A 346 25.56 -9.47 -4.78
N GLN A 347 24.79 -9.09 -5.80
CA GLN A 347 23.34 -9.21 -5.80
C GLN A 347 22.86 -10.68 -5.79
N GLN A 348 23.49 -11.54 -6.59
CA GLN A 348 23.20 -12.97 -6.57
C GLN A 348 23.52 -13.59 -5.21
N GLU A 349 24.66 -13.22 -4.60
CA GLU A 349 25.12 -13.78 -3.33
C GLU A 349 24.30 -13.29 -2.13
N ALA A 350 23.84 -12.03 -2.14
CA ALA A 350 23.11 -11.43 -1.02
C ALA A 350 21.62 -11.83 -0.97
N ASN A 351 20.96 -11.99 -2.13
CA ASN A 351 19.51 -12.21 -2.19
C ASN A 351 19.03 -13.06 -3.37
N ASN A 352 19.89 -13.92 -3.94
CA ASN A 352 19.57 -14.73 -5.13
C ASN A 352 19.13 -13.89 -6.34
N GLY A 353 19.53 -12.61 -6.43
CA GLY A 353 19.14 -11.72 -7.53
C GLY A 353 17.78 -11.03 -7.35
N LYS A 354 17.09 -11.24 -6.22
CA LYS A 354 15.72 -10.76 -6.00
C LYS A 354 15.61 -9.22 -5.91
N PHE A 355 16.62 -8.52 -5.38
CA PHE A 355 16.62 -7.05 -5.24
C PHE A 355 17.93 -6.42 -5.68
N LYS A 356 17.89 -5.33 -6.44
CA LYS A 356 19.09 -4.58 -6.85
C LYS A 356 19.64 -3.77 -5.68
N LEU A 357 20.94 -3.46 -5.71
CA LEU A 357 21.54 -2.61 -4.67
C LEU A 357 20.83 -1.25 -4.54
N ARG A 358 20.35 -0.70 -5.66
CA ARG A 358 19.49 0.50 -5.71
C ARG A 358 18.17 0.35 -4.94
N ASP A 359 17.60 -0.83 -4.97
CA ASP A 359 16.32 -1.17 -4.33
C ASP A 359 16.50 -1.22 -2.80
N ILE A 360 17.68 -1.65 -2.34
CA ILE A 360 18.04 -1.71 -0.93
C ILE A 360 18.42 -0.31 -0.37
N TYR A 361 18.87 0.62 -1.20
CA TYR A 361 19.06 2.03 -0.78
C TYR A 361 17.74 2.71 -0.41
N LEU A 362 16.70 2.47 -1.21
CA LEU A 362 15.35 3.02 -1.00
C LEU A 362 14.66 2.44 0.25
N PHE A 363 15.02 1.21 0.62
CA PHE A 363 14.51 0.53 1.82
C PHE A 363 14.85 1.28 3.12
N GLN A 364 15.99 1.97 3.17
CA GLN A 364 16.43 2.61 4.42
C GLN A 364 15.68 3.91 4.74
N CYS A 365 15.10 4.57 3.75
CA CYS A 365 14.45 5.88 3.95
C CYS A 365 13.06 5.83 4.59
N LYS A 366 12.52 4.65 4.90
CA LYS A 366 11.10 4.47 5.31
C LYS A 366 10.88 4.14 6.79
N GLU A 367 11.93 3.97 7.57
CA GLU A 367 11.80 3.59 8.98
C GLU A 367 11.44 4.76 9.93
N TYR A 368 11.39 6.02 9.45
CA TYR A 368 11.15 7.20 10.31
C TYR A 368 10.25 8.26 9.69
#